data_AF-A0A535ZT71-F1
#
_entry.id   AF-A0A535ZT71-F1
#
_cell.length_a   1.000
_cell.length_b   1.000
_cell.length_c   1.000
_cell.angle_alpha   90.00
_cell.angle_beta   90.00
_cell.angle_gamma   90.00
#
_symmetry.space_group_name_H-M   'P 1'
#
loop_
_entity.id
_entity.type
_entity.pdbx_description
1 polymer ?
#
loop_
_entity_poly.entity_id
_entity_poly.type
_entity_poly.pdbx_seq_one_letter_code
_entity_poly.pdbx_strand_id
1 'polypeptide(L)' 'MNTELLHWRRVKPARIVIADDHELARAGLRAMLTDQRGFELVGEASNGQEALLLCRRLQP' A
#
# COMPACT_ATOMS: atom_id res chain seq x y z
N MET A 1 -18.40 -29.94 21.54
CA MET A 1 -18.83 -28.57 21.85
C MET A 1 -17.75 -27.95 22.73
N ASN A 2 -16.93 -26.98 22.33
CA ASN A 2 -17.04 -26.01 21.24
C ASN A 2 -15.65 -25.68 20.69
N THR A 3 -15.49 -25.82 19.37
CA THR A 3 -14.28 -25.48 18.62
C THR A 3 -14.55 -24.19 17.84
N GLU A 4 -14.92 -23.10 18.52
CA GLU A 4 -15.46 -21.89 17.87
C GLU A 4 -14.94 -20.54 18.41
N LEU A 5 -13.72 -20.47 18.94
CA LEU A 5 -13.16 -19.16 19.31
C LEU A 5 -11.76 -18.96 18.75
N LEU A 6 -11.63 -17.86 17.99
CA LEU A 6 -10.45 -17.26 17.35
C LEU A 6 -10.21 -17.60 15.86
N HIS A 7 -11.24 -17.39 15.03
CA HIS A 7 -11.00 -16.94 13.66
C HIS A 7 -10.31 -15.57 13.72
N TRP A 8 -8.98 -15.56 13.72
CA TRP A 8 -8.20 -14.35 13.50
C TRP A 8 -8.74 -13.63 12.27
N ARG A 9 -9.12 -12.36 12.39
CA ARG A 9 -9.45 -11.54 11.22
C ARG A 9 -8.21 -11.57 10.32
N ARG A 10 -8.31 -12.18 9.14
CA ARG A 10 -7.32 -11.98 8.08
C ARG A 10 -7.31 -10.48 7.79
N VAL A 11 -6.35 -9.76 8.35
CA VAL A 11 -6.15 -8.35 8.03
C VAL A 11 -5.67 -8.32 6.59
N LYS A 12 -6.53 -7.85 5.69
CA LYS A 12 -6.10 -7.58 4.31
C LYS A 12 -5.01 -6.50 4.37
N PRO A 13 -3.90 -6.65 3.63
CA PRO A 13 -2.88 -5.61 3.56
C PRO A 13 -3.52 -4.27 3.16
N ALA A 14 -3.06 -3.18 3.77
CA ALA A 14 -3.43 -1.85 3.34
C ALA A 14 -2.77 -1.55 2.00
N ARG A 15 -3.54 -1.06 1.03
CA ARG A 15 -3.05 -0.77 -0.31
C ARG A 15 -2.52 0.66 -0.33
N ILE A 16 -1.32 0.84 -0.87
CA ILE A 16 -0.56 2.09 -0.77
C ILE A 16 -0.23 2.61 -2.16
N VAL A 17 -0.35 3.93 -2.34
CA VAL A 17 0.29 4.68 -3.43
C VAL A 17 1.34 5.60 -2.82
N ILE A 18 2.55 5.60 -3.36
CA ILE A 18 3.61 6.55 -2.97
C ILE A 18 3.60 7.72 -3.95
N ALA A 19 3.56 8.95 -3.46
CA ALA A 19 3.65 10.16 -4.27
C ALA A 19 4.77 11.05 -3.74
N ASP A 20 5.77 11.31 -4.58
CA ASP A 20 6.92 12.17 -4.28
C ASP A 20 7.55 12.60 -5.62
N ASP A 21 8.08 13.81 -5.73
CA ASP A 21 8.72 14.31 -6.97
C ASP A 21 10.17 13.82 -7.13
N HIS A 22 10.76 13.24 -6.10
CA HIS A 22 12.11 12.70 -6.10
C HIS A 22 12.14 11.17 -6.18
N GLU A 23 12.77 10.65 -7.24
CA GLU A 23 12.84 9.19 -7.48
C GLU A 23 13.56 8.42 -6.38
N LEU A 24 14.62 8.98 -5.80
CA LEU A 24 15.37 8.33 -4.72
C LEU A 24 14.52 8.18 -3.44
N ALA A 25 13.68 9.17 -3.13
CA ALA A 25 12.75 9.11 -2.00
C ALA A 25 11.70 8.00 -2.19
N ARG A 26 11.10 7.93 -3.39
CA ARG A 26 10.15 6.83 -3.72
C ARG A 26 10.82 5.46 -3.65
N ALA A 27 12.04 5.33 -4.16
CA ALA A 27 12.78 4.07 -4.10
C ALA A 27 13.05 3.63 -2.66
N GLY A 28 13.41 4.56 -1.77
CA GLY A 28 13.58 4.30 -0.34
C GLY A 28 12.28 3.83 0.33
N LEU A 29 11.18 4.55 0.11
CA LEU A 29 9.86 4.19 0.66
C LEU A 29 9.38 2.82 0.14
N ARG A 30 9.55 2.55 -1.16
CA ARG A 30 9.24 1.24 -1.75
C ARG A 30 10.03 0.13 -1.06
N ALA A 31 11.34 0.29 -0.88
CA ALA A 31 12.18 -0.70 -0.21
C ALA A 31 11.73 -0.96 1.24
N MET A 32 11.37 0.10 1.98
CA MET A 32 10.89 -0.02 3.36
C MET A 32 9.53 -0.73 3.47
N LEU A 33 8.65 -0.55 2.48
CA LEU A 33 7.28 -1.06 2.52
C LEU A 33 7.10 -2.45 1.90
N THR A 34 7.96 -2.86 0.97
CA THR A 34 7.82 -4.13 0.23
C THR A 34 7.89 -5.37 1.14
N ASP A 35 8.67 -5.33 2.21
CA ASP A 35 8.84 -6.46 3.14
C ASP A 35 7.78 -6.53 4.26
N GLN A 36 6.85 -5.57 4.30
CA GLN A 36 5.86 -5.46 5.37
C GLN A 36 4.58 -6.20 5.00
N ARG A 37 4.27 -7.30 5.70
CA ARG A 37 3.05 -8.12 5.45
C ARG A 37 1.73 -7.34 5.58
N GLY A 38 1.75 -6.17 6.22
CA GLY A 38 0.58 -5.31 6.40
C GLY A 38 0.32 -4.36 5.22
N PHE A 39 1.19 -4.31 4.22
CA PHE A 39 1.12 -3.34 3.13
C PHE A 39 1.20 -4.01 1.75
N GLU A 40 0.53 -3.39 0.79
CA GLU A 40 0.57 -3.75 -0.63
C GLU A 40 0.80 -2.46 -1.42
N LEU A 41 2.00 -2.27 -2.00
CA LEU A 41 2.26 -1.12 -2.85
C LEU A 41 1.58 -1.31 -4.21
N VAL A 42 0.56 -0.51 -4.51
CA VAL A 42 -0.25 -0.63 -5.73
C VAL A 42 0.08 0.42 -6.79
N GLY A 43 0.87 1.45 -6.47
CA GLY A 43 1.31 2.44 -7.44
C GLY A 43 2.31 3.47 -6.91
N GLU A 44 2.95 4.15 -7.83
CA GLU A 44 3.89 5.25 -7.58
C GLU A 44 3.55 6.44 -8.48
N ALA A 45 3.66 7.65 -7.95
CA ALA A 45 3.39 8.91 -8.65
C ALA A 45 4.58 9.87 -8.48
N SER A 46 4.93 10.57 -9.55
CA SER A 46 5.97 11.61 -9.54
C SER A 46 5.43 13.01 -9.22
N ASN A 47 4.11 13.16 -9.16
CA ASN A 47 3.44 14.44 -8.93
C ASN A 47 1.99 14.23 -8.46
N GLY A 48 1.34 15.33 -8.08
CA GLY A 48 -0.05 15.30 -7.57
C GLY A 48 -1.09 14.85 -8.59
N GLN A 49 -0.92 15.18 -9.88
CA GLN A 49 -1.88 14.79 -10.92
C GLN A 49 -1.87 13.28 -11.15
N GLU A 50 -0.69 12.68 -11.25
CA GLU A 50 -0.51 11.22 -11.31
C GLU A 50 -1.08 10.55 -10.06
N ALA A 51 -0.82 11.11 -8.86
CA ALA A 51 -1.33 10.57 -7.61
C ALA A 51 -2.87 10.54 -7.60
N LEU A 52 -3.54 11.63 -8.01
CA LEU A 52 -4.99 11.68 -8.10
C LEU A 52 -5.55 10.66 -9.11
N LEU A 53 -4.92 10.52 -10.28
CA LEU A 53 -5.30 9.52 -11.28
C LEU A 53 -5.16 8.10 -10.74
N LEU A 54 -4.06 7.81 -10.04
CA LEU A 54 -3.79 6.52 -9.41
C LEU A 54 -4.79 6.22 -8.30
N CYS A 55 -5.08 7.18 -7.41
CA CYS A 55 -6.07 6.99 -6.36
C CYS A 55 -7.46 6.70 -6.92
N ARG A 56 -7.89 7.42 -7.96
CA ARG A 56 -9.17 7.16 -8.63
C ARG A 56 -9.23 5.78 -9.28
N ARG A 57 -8.16 5.37 -9.98
CA ARG A 57 -8.10 4.10 -10.71
C ARG A 57 -7.94 2.89 -9.79
N LEU A 58 -7.07 3.00 -8.79
CA LEU A 58 -6.65 1.89 -7.96
C LEU A 58 -7.49 1.77 -6.69
N GLN A 59 -8.18 2.82 -6.24
CA GLN A 59 -8.93 2.85 -4.99
C GLN A 59 -8.10 2.28 -3.82
N PRO A 60 -6.86 2.78 -3.61
CA PRO A 60 -5.94 2.25 -2.59
C PRO A 60 -6.56 2.35 -1.19
#